data_AF-A0A942MNI8-F1
#
_entry.id   AF-A0A942MNI8-F1
#
_cell.length_a   1.000
_cell.length_b   1.000
_cell.length_c   1.000
_cell.angle_alpha   90.00
_cell.angle_beta   90.00
_cell.angle_gamma   90.00
#
_symmetry.space_group_name_H-M   'P 1'
#
loop_
_entity.id
_entity.type
_entity.pdbx_description
1 polymer ?
#
loop_
_entity_poly.entity_id
_entity_poly.type
_entity_poly.pdbx_seq_one_letter_code
_entity_poly.pdbx_strand_id
1 'polypeptide(L)'
;MRTAEEIQSIDNLDDLKEICLTCQRCSLACTRRNVVFGEGASKAELFILAEAPGAKEDESGRPFVGRAGDLLTRLMSEAGIERKNVFITGSAKCRPPGNRNPRRSELAACRPFLDRQLAIIRPKVVVTLGLVAVHNILDPKARMADVRGRWFDGPFYKIYPTYHPAAVLRSTVRPEVLVKDFLACRL
;
A
#
# COMPACT_ATOMS: atom_id res chain seq x y z
N MET A 1 -3.42 -8.12 23.14
CA MET A 1 -3.23 -7.79 21.72
C MET A 1 -1.76 -7.96 21.39
N ARG A 2 -1.42 -8.55 20.23
CA ARG A 2 -0.01 -8.89 19.97
C ARG A 2 0.91 -7.67 19.90
N THR A 3 2.10 -7.77 20.48
CA THR A 3 3.13 -6.72 20.49
C THR A 3 3.77 -6.55 19.12
N ALA A 4 4.61 -5.52 18.93
CA ALA A 4 5.30 -5.36 17.64
C ALA A 4 6.26 -6.53 17.39
N GLU A 5 6.95 -6.97 18.43
CA GLU A 5 7.91 -8.07 18.44
C GLU A 5 7.23 -9.39 18.05
N GLU A 6 6.05 -9.67 18.62
CA GLU A 6 5.25 -10.85 18.28
C GLU A 6 4.73 -10.84 16.85
N ILE A 7 4.54 -9.66 16.24
CA ILE A 7 4.20 -9.55 14.82
C ILE A 7 5.44 -9.82 13.96
N GLN A 8 6.62 -9.37 14.40
CA GLN A 8 7.87 -9.56 13.65
C GLN A 8 8.34 -11.02 13.62
N SER A 9 7.92 -11.87 14.56
CA SER A 9 8.29 -13.28 14.59
C SER A 9 7.49 -14.19 13.62
N ILE A 10 6.40 -13.69 13.03
CA ILE A 10 5.52 -14.49 12.16
C ILE A 10 6.16 -14.76 10.81
N ASP A 11 6.35 -16.01 10.40
CA ASP A 11 7.15 -16.36 9.23
C ASP A 11 6.38 -16.44 7.89
N ASN A 12 5.05 -16.46 7.93
CA ASN A 12 4.21 -16.60 6.73
C ASN A 12 3.06 -15.57 6.67
N LEU A 13 2.53 -15.35 5.46
CA LEU A 13 1.51 -14.32 5.24
C LEU A 13 0.14 -14.68 5.81
N ASP A 14 -0.19 -15.96 5.89
CA ASP A 14 -1.52 -16.42 6.31
C ASP A 14 -1.70 -16.18 7.81
N ASP A 15 -0.73 -16.60 8.64
CA ASP A 15 -0.72 -16.32 10.08
C ASP A 15 -0.67 -14.81 10.35
N LEU A 16 0.12 -14.07 9.57
CA LEU A 16 0.21 -12.62 9.70
C LEU A 16 -1.14 -11.95 9.41
N LYS A 17 -1.86 -12.48 8.41
CA LYS A 17 -3.21 -12.02 8.05
C LYS A 17 -4.20 -12.29 9.17
N GLU A 18 -4.24 -13.51 9.73
CA GLU A 18 -5.15 -13.87 10.83
C GLU A 18 -4.99 -12.93 12.04
N ILE A 19 -3.74 -12.63 12.41
CA ILE A 19 -3.43 -11.69 13.49
C ILE A 19 -3.87 -10.26 13.10
N CYS A 20 -3.67 -9.86 11.85
CA CYS A 20 -4.05 -8.54 11.38
C CYS A 20 -5.57 -8.32 11.40
N LEU A 21 -6.36 -9.34 11.01
CA LEU A 21 -7.82 -9.27 10.95
C LEU A 21 -8.46 -8.96 12.32
N THR A 22 -7.80 -9.37 13.42
CA THR A 22 -8.27 -9.14 14.80
C THR A 22 -7.60 -7.94 15.49
N CYS A 23 -6.72 -7.21 14.80
CA CYS A 23 -5.92 -6.12 15.35
C CYS A 23 -6.77 -5.00 15.99
N GLN A 24 -6.38 -4.50 17.17
CA GLN A 24 -7.02 -3.35 17.83
C GLN A 24 -6.01 -2.24 18.19
N ARG A 25 -4.88 -2.17 17.49
CA ARG A 25 -3.72 -1.34 17.88
C ARG A 25 -3.92 0.17 17.78
N CYS A 26 -5.02 0.63 17.18
CA CYS A 26 -5.31 2.05 17.03
C CYS A 26 -6.82 2.31 16.92
N SER A 27 -7.18 3.59 16.99
CA SER A 27 -8.57 4.09 16.91
C SER A 27 -9.34 3.63 15.67
N LEU A 28 -8.66 3.28 14.58
CA LEU A 28 -9.32 2.83 13.36
C LEU A 28 -10.06 1.51 13.55
N ALA A 29 -9.66 0.70 14.53
CA ALA A 29 -10.35 -0.55 14.85
C ALA A 29 -11.80 -0.35 15.29
N CYS A 30 -12.13 0.80 15.87
CA CYS A 30 -13.46 1.13 16.36
C CYS A 30 -14.45 1.51 15.23
N THR A 31 -13.94 1.80 14.03
CA THR A 31 -14.76 2.41 12.96
C THR A 31 -14.72 1.66 11.63
N ARG A 32 -13.75 0.76 11.44
CA ARG A 32 -13.69 -0.10 10.25
C ARG A 32 -14.86 -1.09 10.24
N ARG A 33 -15.27 -1.49 9.04
CA ARG A 33 -16.09 -2.70 8.83
C ARG A 33 -15.21 -3.93 8.66
N ASN A 34 -14.16 -3.82 7.85
CA ASN A 34 -13.18 -4.90 7.66
C ASN A 34 -11.75 -4.37 7.72
N VAL A 35 -10.84 -5.24 8.13
CA VAL A 35 -9.41 -5.03 7.90
C VAL A 35 -9.09 -5.38 6.46
N VAL A 36 -8.32 -4.52 5.79
CA VAL A 36 -7.82 -4.73 4.45
C VAL A 36 -6.32 -5.02 4.55
N PHE A 37 -6.01 -6.30 4.71
CA PHE A 37 -4.63 -6.76 4.89
C PHE A 37 -3.76 -6.50 3.64
N GLY A 38 -4.32 -6.74 2.47
CA GLY A 38 -3.61 -6.79 1.19
C GLY A 38 -3.94 -8.09 0.45
N GLU A 39 -3.69 -8.11 -0.85
CA GLU A 39 -3.87 -9.29 -1.68
C GLU A 39 -2.84 -9.32 -2.82
N GLY A 40 -2.56 -10.51 -3.36
CA GLY A 40 -1.65 -10.69 -4.49
C GLY A 40 -0.70 -11.88 -4.31
N ALA A 41 0.33 -11.95 -5.15
CA ALA A 41 1.32 -13.02 -5.09
C ALA A 41 2.17 -12.95 -3.81
N SER A 42 2.33 -14.09 -3.12
CA SER A 42 3.14 -14.19 -1.88
C SER A 42 4.64 -14.02 -2.11
N LYS A 43 5.09 -14.16 -3.37
CA LYS A 43 6.47 -13.92 -3.83
C LYS A 43 6.52 -12.83 -4.91
N ALA A 44 5.66 -11.82 -4.79
CA ALA A 44 5.59 -10.73 -5.76
C ALA A 44 6.91 -9.96 -5.83
N GLU A 45 7.44 -9.78 -7.04
CA GLU A 45 8.62 -8.95 -7.25
C GLU A 45 8.31 -7.45 -7.19
N LEU A 46 7.06 -7.07 -7.52
CA LEU A 46 6.52 -5.73 -7.33
C LEU A 46 5.51 -5.70 -6.19
N PHE A 47 5.69 -4.75 -5.28
CA PHE A 47 4.81 -4.47 -4.17
C PHE A 47 4.21 -3.08 -4.31
N ILE A 48 2.89 -2.98 -4.34
CA ILE A 48 2.16 -1.72 -4.49
C ILE A 48 1.66 -1.25 -3.12
N LEU A 49 2.20 -0.12 -2.65
CA LEU A 49 1.88 0.45 -1.34
C LEU A 49 1.11 1.76 -1.49
N ALA A 50 -0.09 1.82 -0.90
CA ALA A 50 -0.93 3.01 -0.88
C ALA A 50 -1.11 3.59 0.54
N GLU A 51 -2.05 4.52 0.67
CA GLU A 51 -2.41 5.19 1.92
C GLU A 51 -3.18 4.27 2.87
N ALA A 52 -4.47 4.05 2.57
CA ALA A 52 -5.42 3.38 3.44
C ALA A 52 -6.64 2.92 2.62
N PRO A 53 -7.48 2.04 3.17
CA PRO A 53 -8.74 1.62 2.55
C PRO A 53 -9.72 2.77 2.36
N GLY A 54 -10.41 2.78 1.21
CA GLY A 54 -11.62 3.57 1.01
C GLY A 54 -12.88 2.81 1.45
N ALA A 55 -14.05 3.37 1.15
CA ALA A 55 -15.34 2.79 1.57
C ALA A 55 -15.60 1.39 1.01
N LYS A 56 -15.31 1.16 -0.29
CA LYS A 56 -15.51 -0.14 -0.93
C LYS A 56 -14.50 -1.18 -0.46
N GLU A 57 -13.27 -0.75 -0.19
CA GLU A 57 -12.23 -1.62 0.38
C GLU A 57 -12.60 -2.05 1.80
N ASP A 58 -13.07 -1.12 2.63
CA ASP A 58 -13.57 -1.40 3.99
C ASP A 58 -14.78 -2.33 4.00
N GLU A 59 -15.69 -2.19 3.03
CA GLU A 59 -16.84 -3.08 2.90
C GLU A 59 -16.46 -4.51 2.49
N SER A 60 -15.49 -4.65 1.58
CA SER A 60 -15.11 -5.96 1.02
C SER A 60 -13.96 -6.65 1.74
N GLY A 61 -13.17 -5.93 2.54
CA GLY A 61 -11.90 -6.42 3.10
C GLY A 61 -10.76 -6.54 2.07
N ARG A 62 -10.96 -6.06 0.83
CA ARG A 62 -10.01 -6.21 -0.29
C ARG A 62 -9.45 -4.86 -0.73
N PRO A 63 -8.15 -4.76 -1.07
CA PRO A 63 -7.55 -3.48 -1.46
C PRO A 63 -7.95 -3.09 -2.88
N PHE A 64 -8.09 -1.79 -3.16
CA PHE A 64 -8.30 -1.27 -4.53
C PHE A 64 -9.41 -2.02 -5.31
N VAL A 65 -10.63 -2.03 -4.78
CA VAL A 65 -11.84 -2.56 -5.43
C VAL A 65 -12.86 -1.46 -5.78
N GLY A 66 -12.58 -0.21 -5.42
CA GLY A 66 -13.32 0.95 -5.89
C GLY A 66 -12.79 1.52 -7.21
N ARG A 67 -13.34 2.67 -7.62
CA ARG A 67 -13.00 3.34 -8.90
C ARG A 67 -11.50 3.58 -9.07
N ALA A 68 -10.80 3.93 -7.99
CA ALA A 68 -9.35 4.12 -8.02
C ALA A 68 -8.60 2.80 -8.25
N GLY A 69 -9.16 1.68 -7.79
CA GLY A 69 -8.62 0.34 -7.99
C GLY A 69 -8.87 -0.25 -9.36
N ASP A 70 -10.03 0.01 -9.94
CA ASP A 70 -10.33 -0.33 -11.34
C ASP A 70 -9.34 0.41 -12.26
N LEU A 71 -9.15 1.71 -12.00
CA LEU A 71 -8.17 2.52 -12.72
C LEU A 71 -6.74 2.02 -12.51
N LEU A 72 -6.32 1.74 -11.27
CA LEU A 72 -5.00 1.18 -10.98
C LEU A 72 -4.75 -0.09 -11.79
N THR A 73 -5.72 -1.01 -11.77
CA THR A 73 -5.64 -2.30 -12.47
C THR A 73 -5.49 -2.08 -13.97
N ARG A 74 -6.27 -1.15 -14.56
CA ARG A 74 -6.15 -0.80 -15.98
C ARG A 74 -4.77 -0.23 -16.32
N LEU A 75 -4.30 0.76 -15.56
CA LEU A 75 -3.02 1.45 -15.84
C LEU A 75 -1.80 0.52 -15.66
N MET A 76 -1.85 -0.40 -14.69
CA MET A 76 -0.83 -1.45 -14.57
C MET A 76 -0.88 -2.41 -15.77
N SER A 77 -2.07 -2.82 -16.19
CA SER A 77 -2.26 -3.70 -17.36
C SER A 77 -1.72 -3.06 -18.65
N GLU A 78 -1.97 -1.77 -18.86
CA GLU A 78 -1.40 -0.99 -19.98
C GLU A 78 0.14 -0.98 -19.97
N ALA A 79 0.77 -1.10 -18.78
CA ALA A 79 2.21 -1.23 -18.63
C ALA A 79 2.72 -2.70 -18.67
N GLY A 80 1.84 -3.67 -18.92
CA GLY A 80 2.16 -5.10 -18.92
C GLY A 80 2.30 -5.73 -17.53
N ILE A 81 1.74 -5.10 -16.49
CA ILE A 81 1.76 -5.58 -15.11
C ILE A 81 0.37 -6.09 -14.73
N GLU A 82 0.25 -7.41 -14.56
CA GLU A 82 -1.00 -8.03 -14.14
C GLU A 82 -1.18 -8.00 -12.62
N ARG A 83 -2.39 -7.66 -12.16
CA ARG A 83 -2.72 -7.56 -10.72
C ARG A 83 -2.37 -8.82 -9.92
N LYS A 84 -2.50 -10.01 -10.50
CA LYS A 84 -2.20 -11.29 -9.82
C LYS A 84 -0.70 -11.50 -9.56
N ASN A 85 0.18 -10.79 -10.27
CA ASN A 85 1.64 -10.95 -10.18
C ASN A 85 2.28 -9.98 -9.17
N VAL A 86 1.50 -9.03 -8.65
CA VAL A 86 1.96 -8.05 -7.66
C VAL A 86 1.32 -8.32 -6.31
N PHE A 87 1.84 -7.71 -5.24
CA PHE A 87 1.15 -7.64 -3.94
C PHE A 87 0.68 -6.21 -3.68
N ILE A 88 -0.59 -6.01 -3.34
CA ILE A 88 -1.19 -4.67 -3.17
C ILE A 88 -1.67 -4.50 -1.74
N THR A 89 -1.29 -3.41 -1.08
CA THR A 89 -1.78 -3.07 0.26
C THR A 89 -1.73 -1.57 0.57
N GLY A 90 -2.29 -1.17 1.71
CA GLY A 90 -2.20 0.19 2.26
C GLY A 90 -1.21 0.29 3.43
N SER A 91 -0.73 1.50 3.69
CA SER A 91 0.09 1.83 4.86
C SER A 91 -0.71 1.65 6.16
N ALA A 92 -1.97 2.11 6.18
CA ALA A 92 -2.96 1.69 7.16
C ALA A 92 -3.78 0.50 6.62
N LYS A 93 -4.17 -0.43 7.49
CA LYS A 93 -5.00 -1.60 7.13
C LYS A 93 -6.50 -1.39 7.37
N CYS A 94 -6.89 -0.23 7.87
CA CYS A 94 -8.25 0.09 8.27
C CYS A 94 -8.63 1.45 7.68
N ARG A 95 -9.89 1.61 7.28
CA ARG A 95 -10.39 2.87 6.73
C ARG A 95 -10.46 3.97 7.80
N PRO A 96 -9.87 5.14 7.58
CA PRO A 96 -10.09 6.30 8.44
C PRO A 96 -11.51 6.88 8.29
N PRO A 97 -12.14 7.36 9.37
CA PRO A 97 -13.46 8.00 9.32
C PRO A 97 -13.51 9.14 8.29
N GLY A 98 -14.54 9.14 7.44
CA GLY A 98 -14.69 10.15 6.39
C GLY A 98 -13.64 10.09 5.27
N ASN A 99 -12.88 8.99 5.14
CA ASN A 99 -11.76 8.85 4.19
C ASN A 99 -10.70 9.95 4.35
N ARG A 100 -10.51 10.48 5.57
CA ARG A 100 -9.37 11.35 5.87
C ARG A 100 -8.06 10.57 5.71
N ASN A 101 -6.95 11.29 5.60
CA ASN A 101 -5.64 10.64 5.70
C ASN A 101 -5.47 10.00 7.10
N PRO A 102 -4.79 8.83 7.19
CA PRO A 102 -4.39 8.26 8.46
C PRO A 102 -3.51 9.22 9.26
N ARG A 103 -3.69 9.22 10.58
CA ARG A 103 -2.80 9.95 11.51
C ARG A 103 -1.46 9.23 11.61
N ARG A 104 -0.41 9.96 11.97
CA ARG A 104 0.93 9.39 12.20
C ARG A 104 0.92 8.23 13.21
N SER A 105 0.14 8.36 14.29
CA SER A 105 -0.01 7.29 15.28
C SER A 105 -0.72 6.04 14.73
N GLU A 106 -1.68 6.21 13.80
CA GLU A 106 -2.37 5.10 13.15
C GLU A 106 -1.44 4.37 12.16
N LEU A 107 -0.62 5.13 11.42
CA LEU A 107 0.42 4.57 10.56
C LEU A 107 1.47 3.82 11.38
N ALA A 108 1.98 4.42 12.45
CA ALA A 108 2.95 3.80 13.35
C ALA A 108 2.40 2.50 13.97
N ALA A 109 1.12 2.48 14.37
CA ALA A 109 0.47 1.28 14.90
C ALA A 109 0.33 0.15 13.86
N CYS A 110 0.13 0.49 12.58
CA CYS A 110 0.04 -0.49 11.48
C CYS A 110 1.41 -0.91 10.92
N ARG A 111 2.46 -0.11 11.16
CA ARG A 111 3.78 -0.29 10.58
C ARG A 111 4.39 -1.69 10.78
N PRO A 112 4.26 -2.36 11.95
CA PRO A 112 4.76 -3.71 12.13
C PRO A 112 4.20 -4.73 11.11
N PHE A 113 2.92 -4.61 10.73
CA PHE A 113 2.33 -5.48 9.71
C PHE A 113 2.92 -5.21 8.33
N LEU A 114 3.13 -3.94 7.97
CA LEU A 114 3.74 -3.58 6.69
C LEU A 114 5.18 -4.07 6.60
N ASP A 115 5.99 -3.82 7.63
CA ASP A 115 7.39 -4.26 7.66
C ASP A 115 7.47 -5.79 7.57
N ARG A 116 6.59 -6.50 8.26
CA ARG A 116 6.55 -7.95 8.21
C ARG A 116 6.09 -8.48 6.85
N GLN A 117 5.09 -7.84 6.22
CA GLN A 117 4.70 -8.16 4.85
C GLN A 117 5.88 -8.03 3.88
N LEU A 118 6.63 -6.92 3.96
CA LEU A 118 7.81 -6.69 3.12
C LEU A 118 8.92 -7.73 3.39
N ALA A 119 9.15 -8.08 4.66
CA ALA A 119 10.16 -9.06 5.06
C ALA A 119 9.83 -10.49 4.58
N ILE A 120 8.55 -10.87 4.56
CA ILE A 120 8.11 -12.18 4.07
C ILE A 120 8.13 -12.24 2.54
N ILE A 121 7.55 -11.22 1.88
CA ILE A 121 7.42 -11.21 0.42
C ILE A 121 8.75 -10.97 -0.29
N ARG A 122 9.64 -10.16 0.32
CA ARG A 122 10.94 -9.76 -0.22
C ARG A 122 10.86 -9.25 -1.68
N PRO A 123 10.02 -8.23 -1.95
CA PRO A 123 9.90 -7.70 -3.31
C PRO A 123 11.22 -7.07 -3.77
N LYS A 124 11.43 -7.01 -5.09
CA LYS A 124 12.54 -6.24 -5.69
C LYS A 124 12.22 -4.75 -5.68
N VAL A 125 10.97 -4.39 -5.93
CA VAL A 125 10.51 -2.99 -6.04
C VAL A 125 9.24 -2.75 -5.22
N VAL A 126 9.22 -1.67 -4.45
CA VAL A 126 8.04 -1.12 -3.79
C VAL A 126 7.60 0.16 -4.51
N VAL A 127 6.47 0.10 -5.21
CA VAL A 127 5.85 1.27 -5.84
C VAL A 127 4.94 1.95 -4.83
N THR A 128 5.21 3.21 -4.49
CA THR A 128 4.39 3.98 -3.55
C THR A 128 3.38 4.86 -4.29
N LEU A 129 2.12 4.79 -3.88
CA LEU A 129 1.01 5.53 -4.48
C LEU A 129 0.63 6.72 -3.60
N GLY A 130 1.15 7.90 -3.94
CA GLY A 130 0.87 9.16 -3.26
C GLY A 130 1.73 9.40 -2.00
N LEU A 131 1.60 10.62 -1.46
CA LEU A 131 2.51 11.12 -0.42
C LEU A 131 2.41 10.38 0.91
N VAL A 132 1.25 9.84 1.30
CA VAL A 132 1.16 9.11 2.58
C VAL A 132 2.02 7.85 2.57
N ALA A 133 2.02 7.10 1.46
CA ALA A 133 2.89 5.92 1.31
C ALA A 133 4.37 6.33 1.30
N VAL A 134 4.71 7.40 0.58
CA VAL A 134 6.08 7.97 0.57
C VAL A 134 6.52 8.36 1.98
N HIS A 135 5.71 9.12 2.70
CA HIS A 135 6.02 9.59 4.06
C HIS A 135 6.19 8.45 5.04
N ASN A 136 5.50 7.33 4.81
CA ASN A 136 5.54 6.18 5.71
C ASN A 136 6.80 5.32 5.55
N ILE A 137 7.39 5.24 4.35
CA ILE A 137 8.53 4.33 4.08
C ILE A 137 9.81 4.99 3.55
N LEU A 138 9.74 6.23 3.06
CA LEU A 138 10.87 6.93 2.45
C LEU A 138 11.31 8.13 3.28
N ASP A 139 10.51 9.21 3.29
CA ASP A 139 10.85 10.45 4.01
C ASP A 139 9.56 11.20 4.40
N PRO A 140 9.33 11.46 5.70
CA PRO A 140 8.14 12.17 6.19
C PRO A 140 8.07 13.65 5.76
N LYS A 141 9.11 14.21 5.16
CA LYS A 141 9.17 15.60 4.67
C LYS A 141 9.17 15.70 3.13
N ALA A 142 9.15 14.56 2.42
CA ALA A 142 9.21 14.55 0.97
C ALA A 142 8.03 15.30 0.34
N ARG A 143 8.30 16.03 -0.74
CA ARG A 143 7.29 16.59 -1.64
C ARG A 143 7.21 15.73 -2.90
N MET A 144 6.01 15.58 -3.44
CA MET A 144 5.79 14.67 -4.57
C MET A 144 6.61 15.06 -5.81
N ALA A 145 6.77 16.38 -6.05
CA ALA A 145 7.56 16.91 -7.16
C ALA A 145 9.05 16.49 -7.09
N ASP A 146 9.59 16.27 -5.89
CA ASP A 146 11.01 15.99 -5.70
C ASP A 146 11.33 14.50 -5.83
N VAL A 147 10.34 13.63 -5.58
CA VAL A 147 10.52 12.17 -5.48
C VAL A 147 9.83 11.35 -6.55
N ARG A 148 8.79 11.87 -7.21
CA ARG A 148 8.04 11.10 -8.23
C ARG A 148 8.97 10.68 -9.37
N GLY A 149 8.90 9.41 -9.77
CA GLY A 149 9.61 8.92 -10.96
C GLY A 149 11.11 8.78 -10.76
N ARG A 150 11.56 8.72 -9.50
CA ARG A 150 12.96 8.54 -9.12
C ARG A 150 13.12 7.27 -8.30
N TRP A 151 14.28 6.66 -8.42
CA TRP A 151 14.65 5.48 -7.65
C TRP A 151 15.26 5.87 -6.31
N PHE A 152 14.86 5.17 -5.26
CA PHE A 152 15.42 5.28 -3.93
C PHE A 152 15.74 3.90 -3.37
N ASP A 153 16.68 3.85 -2.42
CA ASP A 153 17.02 2.65 -1.69
C ASP A 153 16.13 2.47 -0.47
N GLY A 154 15.49 1.30 -0.37
CA GLY A 154 14.94 0.78 0.86
C GLY A 154 15.93 -0.20 1.52
N PRO A 155 15.52 -0.90 2.60
CA PRO A 155 16.41 -1.80 3.33
C PRO A 155 16.97 -2.96 2.49
N PHE A 156 16.14 -3.56 1.63
CA PHE A 156 16.50 -4.68 0.75
C PHE A 156 15.73 -4.69 -0.57
N TYR A 157 15.04 -3.59 -0.87
CA TYR A 157 14.23 -3.37 -2.06
C TYR A 157 14.44 -1.95 -2.57
N LYS A 158 14.13 -1.69 -3.85
CA LYS A 158 14.09 -0.33 -4.40
C LYS A 158 12.71 0.29 -4.17
N ILE A 159 12.64 1.59 -3.98
CA ILE A 159 11.38 2.35 -3.84
C ILE A 159 11.20 3.22 -5.09
N TYR A 160 10.00 3.19 -5.65
CA TYR A 160 9.62 4.03 -6.79
C TYR A 160 8.32 4.81 -6.49
N PRO A 161 8.40 6.12 -6.18
CA PRO A 161 7.22 6.94 -5.92
C PRO A 161 6.47 7.35 -7.17
N THR A 162 5.15 7.22 -7.14
CA THR A 162 4.23 7.76 -8.15
C THR A 162 2.97 8.36 -7.51
N TYR A 163 2.08 8.92 -8.32
CA TYR A 163 0.82 9.48 -7.86
C TYR A 163 -0.19 8.40 -7.51
N HIS A 164 -1.08 8.71 -6.57
CA HIS A 164 -2.25 7.88 -6.31
C HIS A 164 -3.24 7.95 -7.49
N PRO A 165 -3.89 6.85 -7.93
CA PRO A 165 -4.87 6.86 -9.02
C PRO A 165 -6.02 7.85 -8.84
N ALA A 166 -6.37 8.18 -7.59
CA ALA A 166 -7.36 9.22 -7.29
C ALA A 166 -6.97 10.62 -7.82
N ALA A 167 -5.68 10.92 -8.02
CA ALA A 167 -5.24 12.16 -8.64
C ALA A 167 -5.64 12.24 -10.12
N VAL A 168 -5.67 11.10 -10.81
CA VAL A 168 -6.16 10.98 -12.19
C VAL A 168 -7.68 11.13 -12.24
N LEU A 169 -8.40 10.50 -11.30
CA LEU A 169 -9.86 10.65 -11.19
C LEU A 169 -10.30 12.09 -10.88
N ARG A 170 -9.44 12.89 -10.25
CA ARG A 170 -9.67 14.33 -10.01
C ARG A 170 -9.12 15.23 -11.13
N SER A 171 -8.64 14.66 -12.23
CA SER A 171 -8.06 15.39 -13.38
C SER A 171 -6.85 16.26 -13.03
N THR A 172 -6.17 15.98 -11.93
CA THR A 172 -4.94 16.70 -11.51
C THR A 172 -3.67 16.10 -12.12
N VAL A 173 -3.76 14.87 -12.63
CA VAL A 173 -2.66 14.11 -13.23
C VAL A 173 -3.22 13.36 -14.43
N ARG A 174 -2.52 13.35 -15.57
CA ARG A 174 -2.93 12.57 -16.73
C ARG A 174 -2.58 11.07 -16.56
N PRO A 175 -3.40 10.12 -17.03
CA PRO A 175 -3.17 8.69 -16.78
C PRO A 175 -1.83 8.17 -17.31
N GLU A 176 -1.32 8.72 -18.42
CA GLU A 176 -0.06 8.30 -19.06
C GLU A 176 1.14 8.52 -18.13
N VAL A 177 1.02 9.45 -17.19
CA VAL A 177 2.01 9.71 -16.14
C VAL A 177 2.19 8.46 -15.26
N LEU A 178 1.11 7.78 -14.90
CA LEU A 178 1.20 6.55 -14.10
C LEU A 178 1.64 5.37 -14.96
N VAL A 179 1.16 5.26 -16.21
CA VAL A 179 1.60 4.19 -17.12
C VAL A 179 3.11 4.24 -17.35
N LYS A 180 3.67 5.43 -17.59
CA LYS A 180 5.12 5.62 -17.74
C LYS A 180 5.90 5.17 -16.49
N ASP A 181 5.38 5.48 -15.30
CA ASP A 181 6.01 5.09 -14.04
C ASP A 181 5.94 3.58 -13.80
N PHE A 182 4.81 2.94 -14.13
CA PHE A 182 4.69 1.49 -14.06
C PHE A 182 5.60 0.79 -15.07
N LEU A 183 5.75 1.31 -16.28
CA LEU A 183 6.71 0.81 -17.26
C LEU A 183 8.16 0.86 -16.74
N ALA A 184 8.52 1.94 -16.01
CA ALA A 184 9.85 2.04 -15.40
C ALA A 184 10.08 0.99 -14.29
N CYS A 185 9.02 0.48 -13.66
CA CYS A 185 9.09 -0.50 -12.59
C CYS A 185 8.96 -1.96 -13.08
N ARG A 186 8.76 -2.18 -14.37
CA ARG A 186 8.59 -3.52 -14.94
C ARG A 186 9.90 -4.31 -14.80
N LEU A 187 9.78 -5.53 -14.27
CA LEU A 187 10.90 -6.45 -14.03
C LEU A 187 10.91 -7.58 -15.06
#